data_AF-U2K3Q2-F1
#
_entry.id   AF-U2K3Q2-F1
#
_cell.length_a   1.000
_cell.length_b   1.000
_cell.length_c   1.000
_cell.angle_alpha   90.00
_cell.angle_beta   90.00
_cell.angle_gamma   90.00
#
_symmetry.space_group_name_H-M   'P 1'
#
loop_
_entity.id
_entity.type
_entity.pdbx_description
1 polymer ?
#
loop_
_entity_poly.entity_id
_entity_poly.type
_entity_poly.pdbx_seq_one_letter_code
_entity_poly.pdbx_strand_id
1 'polypeptide(L)'
;MFRSELQKHSGDVTVFINSPGGDVFAASQIYTMLRNHPGKVTVKIDGIAASAASVVAMAGDVTLISPTGMIMCHNPMTCAMG
;
A
#
# COMPACT_ATOMS: atom_id res chain seq x y z
N MET A 1 2.01 -4.88 -14.96
CA MET A 1 3.42 -4.51 -14.71
C MET A 1 3.84 -4.81 -13.27
N PHE A 2 3.18 -4.25 -12.24
CA PHE A 2 3.55 -4.53 -10.84
C PHE A 2 3.44 -6.02 -10.44
N ARG A 3 2.30 -6.66 -10.74
CA ARG A 3 2.07 -8.08 -10.42
C ARG A 3 3.15 -9.02 -10.97
N SER A 4 3.54 -8.82 -12.23
CA SER A 4 4.53 -9.67 -12.90
C SER A 4 5.93 -9.50 -12.32
N GLU A 5 6.28 -8.31 -11.84
CA GLU A 5 7.57 -8.09 -11.17
C GLU A 5 7.57 -8.69 -9.76
N LEU A 6 6.48 -8.52 -9.01
CA LEU A 6 6.34 -9.10 -7.67
C LEU A 6 6.45 -10.63 -7.73
N GLN A 7 5.80 -11.27 -8.70
CA GLN A 7 5.84 -12.74 -8.86
C GLN A 7 7.21 -13.30 -9.24
N LYS A 8 8.11 -12.49 -9.82
CA LYS A 8 9.49 -12.91 -10.09
C LYS A 8 10.35 -13.01 -8.83
N HIS A 9 9.91 -12.38 -7.73
CA HIS A 9 10.62 -12.41 -6.47
C HIS A 9 9.93 -13.39 -5.52
N SER A 10 10.66 -14.35 -4.98
CA SER A 10 10.15 -15.32 -4.00
C SER A 10 10.63 -15.04 -2.57
N GLY A 11 11.53 -14.08 -2.38
CA GLY A 11 12.08 -13.69 -1.08
C GLY A 11 11.35 -12.50 -0.45
N ASP A 12 11.89 -12.01 0.66
CA ASP A 12 11.34 -10.85 1.37
C ASP A 12 11.35 -9.60 0.48
N VAL A 13 10.30 -8.78 0.61
CA VAL A 13 10.15 -7.54 -0.16
C VAL A 13 9.97 -6.36 0.77
N THR A 14 10.59 -5.24 0.42
CA THR A 14 10.37 -3.95 1.09
C THR A 14 9.62 -3.01 0.16
N VAL A 15 8.48 -2.48 0.62
CA VAL A 15 7.62 -1.56 -0.12
C VAL A 15 7.73 -0.18 0.51
N PHE A 16 8.23 0.79 -0.25
CA PHE A 16 8.31 2.18 0.18
C PHE A 16 7.05 2.93 -0.26
N ILE A 17 6.44 3.67 0.67
CA ILE A 17 5.20 4.42 0.43
C ILE A 17 5.40 5.89 0.78
N ASN A 18 5.11 6.74 -0.21
CA ASN A 18 4.94 8.17 -0.06
C ASN A 18 3.85 8.63 -1.03
N SER A 19 2.59 8.46 -0.64
CA SER A 19 1.42 8.71 -1.48
C SER A 19 0.26 9.34 -0.69
N PRO A 20 -0.40 10.37 -1.26
CA PRO A 20 -1.58 10.99 -0.68
C PRO A 20 -2.87 10.14 -0.85
N GLY A 21 -2.81 9.02 -1.57
CA GLY A 21 -3.98 8.17 -1.84
C GLY A 21 -4.26 7.99 -3.33
N GLY A 22 -5.52 7.76 -3.67
CA GLY A 22 -5.97 7.51 -5.03
C GLY A 22 -7.20 6.59 -5.08
N ASP A 23 -7.22 5.72 -6.09
CA ASP A 23 -8.31 4.78 -6.33
C ASP A 23 -8.31 3.61 -5.32
N VAL A 24 -9.47 3.38 -4.69
CA VAL A 24 -9.62 2.36 -3.65
C VAL A 24 -9.56 0.93 -4.20
N PHE A 25 -9.98 0.69 -5.44
CA PHE A 25 -9.95 -0.63 -6.06
C PHE A 25 -8.53 -1.01 -6.47
N ALA A 26 -7.77 -0.08 -7.03
CA ALA A 26 -6.34 -0.26 -7.30
C ALA A 26 -5.57 -0.55 -6.02
N ALA A 27 -5.83 0.22 -4.95
CA ALA A 27 -5.23 -0.02 -3.64
C ALA A 27 -5.59 -1.41 -3.08
N SER A 28 -6.85 -1.83 -3.17
CA SER A 28 -7.30 -3.16 -2.75
C SER A 28 -6.57 -4.26 -3.54
N GLN A 29 -6.38 -4.08 -4.85
CA GLN A 29 -5.66 -5.03 -5.68
C GLN A 29 -4.19 -5.16 -5.24
N ILE A 30 -3.51 -4.03 -5.00
CA ILE A 30 -2.11 -4.01 -4.51
C ILE A 30 -2.02 -4.68 -3.14
N TYR A 31 -2.95 -4.37 -2.23
CA TYR A 31 -3.03 -5.00 -0.92
C TYR A 31 -3.10 -6.54 -1.04
N THR A 32 -4.00 -7.05 -1.88
CA THR A 32 -4.14 -8.50 -2.09
C THR A 32 -2.89 -9.11 -2.73
N MET A 33 -2.26 -8.42 -3.69
CA MET A 33 -1.02 -8.89 -4.30
C MET A 33 0.10 -9.02 -3.26
N LEU A 34 0.26 -8.02 -2.39
CA LEU A 34 1.27 -8.03 -1.33
C LEU A 34 0.96 -9.10 -0.27
N ARG A 35 -0.30 -9.25 0.17
CA ARG A 35 -0.67 -10.29 1.15
C ARG A 35 -0.53 -11.73 0.65
N ASN A 36 -0.60 -11.93 -0.67
CA ASN A 36 -0.40 -13.25 -1.28
C ASN A 36 1.07 -13.51 -1.63
N HIS A 37 1.98 -12.59 -1.35
CA HIS A 37 3.40 -12.77 -1.56
C HIS A 37 3.94 -13.83 -0.58
N PRO A 38 4.76 -14.81 -1.03
CA PRO A 38 5.23 -15.90 -0.17
C PRO A 38 6.30 -15.46 0.85
N GLY A 39 7.05 -14.40 0.55
CA GLY A 39 8.07 -13.83 1.45
C GLY A 39 7.51 -12.80 2.41
N LYS A 40 8.33 -12.35 3.36
CA LYS A 40 7.93 -11.30 4.29
C LYS A 40 7.79 -9.95 3.58
N VAL A 41 6.68 -9.27 3.79
CA VAL A 41 6.44 -7.92 3.28
C VAL A 41 6.74 -6.89 4.37
N THR A 42 7.76 -6.07 4.16
CA THR A 42 8.05 -4.91 5.02
C THR A 42 7.60 -3.64 4.33
N VAL A 43 6.67 -2.89 4.91
CA VAL A 43 6.28 -1.58 4.42
C VAL A 43 7.10 -0.51 5.14
N LYS A 44 7.57 0.50 4.40
CA LYS A 44 8.23 1.70 4.93
C LYS A 44 7.53 2.96 4.45
N ILE A 45 7.06 3.77 5.38
CA ILE A 45 6.41 5.05 5.11
C ILE A 45 7.41 6.16 5.41
N ASP A 46 7.97 6.76 4.36
CA ASP A 46 8.99 7.81 4.51
C ASP A 46 8.36 9.20 4.69
N GLY A 47 7.22 9.45 4.04
CA GLY A 47 6.53 10.74 4.06
C GLY A 47 5.07 10.59 4.48
N ILE A 48 4.19 10.19 3.56
CA ILE A 48 2.76 10.02 3.87
C ILE A 48 2.18 8.75 3.25
N ALA A 49 1.29 8.08 3.97
CA ALA A 49 0.38 7.07 3.44
C ALA A 49 -1.06 7.49 3.79
N ALA A 50 -1.67 8.29 2.90
CA ALA A 50 -3.02 8.81 3.11
C ALA A 50 -4.06 8.11 2.25
N SER A 51 -5.30 8.10 2.73
CA SER A 51 -6.47 7.59 2.01
C SER A 51 -6.24 6.15 1.49
N ALA A 52 -6.48 5.86 0.22
CA ALA A 52 -6.24 4.54 -0.37
C ALA A 52 -4.81 3.99 -0.16
N ALA A 53 -3.80 4.85 -0.02
CA ALA A 53 -2.42 4.40 0.25
C ALA A 53 -2.25 3.85 1.68
N SER A 54 -3.07 4.28 2.64
CA SER A 54 -3.05 3.69 3.99
C SER A 54 -3.52 2.24 3.96
N VAL A 55 -4.46 1.88 3.09
CA VAL A 55 -4.88 0.50 2.87
C VAL A 55 -3.71 -0.35 2.37
N VAL A 56 -2.97 0.13 1.35
CA VAL A 56 -1.79 -0.58 0.85
C VAL A 56 -0.72 -0.73 1.93
N ALA A 57 -0.51 0.30 2.76
CA ALA A 57 0.46 0.27 3.83
C ALA A 57 0.16 -0.81 4.90
N MET A 58 -1.11 -1.17 5.06
CA MET A 58 -1.54 -2.24 5.96
C MET A 58 -1.33 -3.65 5.40
N ALA A 59 -0.86 -3.80 4.16
CA ALA A 59 -0.56 -5.11 3.58
C ALA A 59 0.75 -5.73 4.10
N GLY A 60 1.62 -4.93 4.74
CA GLY A 60 2.89 -5.40 5.27
C GLY A 60 2.73 -6.28 6.49
N ASP A 61 3.58 -7.31 6.62
CA ASP A 61 3.72 -8.07 7.88
C ASP A 61 4.38 -7.19 8.96
N VAL A 62 5.23 -6.25 8.53
CA VAL A 62 5.80 -5.20 9.37
C VAL A 62 5.66 -3.87 8.64
N THR A 63 5.08 -2.88 9.32
CA THR A 63 4.97 -1.51 8.81
C THR A 63 5.81 -0.58 9.67
N LEU A 64 6.82 0.02 9.04
CA LEU A 64 7.72 0.99 9.63
C LEU A 64 7.36 2.38 9.11
N ILE A 65 7.45 3.38 9.97
CA ILE A 65 7.16 4.76 9.62
C ILE A 65 8.31 5.66 10.09
N SER A 66 8.70 6.60 9.24
CA SER A 66 9.62 7.68 9.61
C SER A 66 9.05 8.46 10.81
N PRO A 67 9.88 9.00 11.72
CA PRO A 67 9.41 9.88 12.79
C PRO A 67 8.64 11.11 12.29
N THR A 68 8.92 11.55 11.06
CA THR A 68 8.21 12.66 10.39
C THR A 68 7.08 12.18 9.48
N GLY A 69 6.87 10.87 9.40
CA GLY A 69 5.89 10.25 8.52
C GLY A 69 4.47 10.32 9.08
N MET A 70 3.48 10.28 8.17
CA MET A 70 2.07 10.32 8.55
C MET A 70 1.27 9.18 7.88
N ILE A 71 0.31 8.63 8.63
CA ILE A 71 -0.78 7.82 8.11
C ILE A 71 -2.07 8.61 8.28
N MET A 72 -2.88 8.69 7.23
CA MET A 72 -4.14 9.44 7.25
C MET A 72 -5.25 8.58 6.67
N CYS A 73 -6.27 8.29 7.46
CA CYS A 73 -7.43 7.50 7.05
C CYS A 73 -8.67 8.39 7.00
N HIS A 74 -9.49 8.24 5.97
CA HIS A 74 -10.79 8.91 5.84
C HIS A 74 -11.73 8.07 4.97
N ASN A 75 -13.02 8.41 4.97
CA ASN A 75 -14.02 7.70 4.18
C ASN A 75 -13.82 7.88 2.66
N PRO A 76 -14.10 6.88 1.82
CA PRO A 76 -13.97 6.98 0.37
C PRO A 76 -14.79 8.14 -0.20
N MET A 77 -14.21 8.87 -1.16
CA MET A 77 -14.93 9.89 -1.92
C MET A 77 -15.56 9.24 -3.15
N THR A 78 -16.83 9.53 -3.41
CA THR A 78 -17.54 9.08 -4.61
C THR A 78 -18.34 10.24 -5.22
N CYS A 79 -18.63 10.17 -6.52
CA CYS A 79 -19.47 11.12 -7.24
C CYS A 79 -20.43 10.35 -8.15
N ALA A 80 -21.70 10.77 -8.21
CA ALA A 80 -22.72 10.22 -9.09
C ALA A 80 -23.41 11.38 -9.82
N MET A 81 -23.58 11.26 -11.14
CA MET A 81 -24.29 12.23 -11.99
C MET A 81 -25.28 11.46 -12.87
N GLY A 82 -26.45 12.03 -13.12
CA GLY A 82 -27.54 11.43 -13.89
C GLY A 82 -28.24 12.45 -14.77
#